data_AF-A0A2T6AT63-F1
#
_entry.id   AF-A0A2T6AT63-F1
#
_cell.length_a   1.000
_cell.length_b   1.000
_cell.length_c   1.000
_cell.angle_alpha   90.00
_cell.angle_beta   90.00
_cell.angle_gamma   90.00
#
_symmetry.space_group_name_H-M   'P 1'
#
loop_
_entity.id
_entity.type
_entity.pdbx_description
1 polymer ?
#
loop_
_entity_poly.entity_id
_entity_poly.type
_entity_poly.pdbx_seq_one_letter_code
_entity_poly.pdbx_strand_id
1 'polypeptide(L)'
;MLEPLGAIWSGFNTAHEQAAAGDFDGAAQTIADAHDLAEYVENRCVSTIDALNRAKAAAVGGGTSYQIGRLSHELADKLGITTQQAFTAITGGTND
;
A
#
# COMPACT_ATOMS: atom_id res chain seq x y z
N MET A 1 1.04 -6.49 -8.50
CA MET A 1 0.48 -5.50 -7.55
C MET A 1 -0.81 -4.82 -8.04
N LEU A 2 -1.48 -5.33 -9.09
CA LEU A 2 -2.74 -4.77 -9.62
C LEU A 2 -4.00 -5.56 -9.18
N GLU A 3 -3.83 -6.70 -8.51
CA GLU A 3 -4.94 -7.60 -8.19
C GLU A 3 -6.06 -6.97 -7.34
N PRO A 4 -5.77 -6.11 -6.34
CA PRO A 4 -6.84 -5.50 -5.55
C PRO A 4 -7.72 -4.55 -6.37
N LEU A 5 -7.14 -3.77 -7.28
CA LEU A 5 -7.89 -2.83 -8.13
C LEU A 5 -8.77 -3.59 -9.14
N GLY A 6 -8.27 -4.71 -9.67
CA GLY A 6 -9.06 -5.59 -10.53
C GLY A 6 -10.26 -6.19 -9.80
N ALA A 7 -10.07 -6.63 -8.55
CA ALA A 7 -11.15 -7.17 -7.72
C ALA A 7 -12.19 -6.11 -7.36
N ILE A 8 -11.78 -4.89 -7.00
CA ILE A 8 -12.68 -3.75 -6.75
C ILE A 8 -13.53 -3.45 -7.99
N TRP A 9 -12.89 -3.33 -9.16
CA TRP A 9 -13.57 -3.11 -10.43
C TRP A 9 -14.57 -4.23 -10.76
N SER A 10 -14.15 -5.49 -10.58
CA SER A 10 -15.04 -6.64 -10.79
C SER A 10 -16.25 -6.60 -9.85
N GLY A 11 -16.06 -6.25 -8.58
CA GLY A 11 -17.14 -6.13 -7.60
C GLY A 11 -18.19 -5.09 -8.02
N PHE A 12 -17.77 -3.92 -8.49
CA PHE A 12 -18.71 -2.91 -8.98
C PHE A 12 -19.51 -3.37 -10.22
N ASN A 13 -18.88 -4.09 -11.14
CA ASN A 13 -19.60 -4.64 -12.30
C ASN A 13 -20.61 -5.71 -11.88
N THR A 14 -20.24 -6.60 -10.94
CA THR A 14 -21.17 -7.60 -10.40
C THR A 14 -22.35 -6.95 -9.69
N ALA A 15 -22.12 -5.91 -8.90
CA ALA A 15 -23.21 -5.16 -8.26
C ALA A 15 -24.14 -4.48 -9.28
N HIS A 16 -23.59 -3.96 -10.38
CA HIS A 16 -24.38 -3.41 -11.47
C HIS A 16 -25.28 -4.47 -12.12
N GLU A 17 -24.75 -5.67 -12.39
CA GLU A 17 -25.50 -6.79 -12.95
C GLU A 17 -26.63 -7.27 -12.00
N GLN A 18 -26.35 -7.37 -10.70
CA GLN A 18 -27.33 -7.72 -9.67
C GLN A 18 -28.47 -6.69 -9.61
N ALA A 19 -28.13 -5.40 -9.58
CA ALA A 19 -29.12 -4.33 -9.58
C ALA A 19 -29.98 -4.32 -10.86
N ALA A 20 -29.37 -4.58 -12.03
CA ALA A 20 -30.09 -4.71 -13.29
C ALA A 20 -31.05 -5.91 -13.31
N ALA A 21 -30.74 -6.97 -12.57
CA ALA A 21 -31.61 -8.13 -12.38
C ALA A 21 -32.67 -7.94 -11.27
N GLY A 22 -32.66 -6.80 -10.56
CA GLY A 22 -33.59 -6.49 -9.47
C GLY A 22 -33.17 -6.99 -8.09
N ASP A 23 -31.95 -7.53 -7.95
CA ASP A 23 -31.36 -7.93 -6.67
C ASP A 23 -30.60 -6.76 -6.02
N PHE A 24 -31.36 -5.83 -5.42
CA PHE A 24 -30.78 -4.63 -4.81
C PHE A 24 -30.03 -4.92 -3.50
N ASP A 25 -30.46 -5.93 -2.75
CA ASP A 25 -29.80 -6.31 -1.49
C ASP A 25 -28.43 -6.96 -1.77
N GLY A 26 -28.36 -7.87 -2.75
CA GLY A 26 -27.10 -8.45 -3.22
C GLY A 26 -26.16 -7.40 -3.81
N ALA A 27 -26.69 -6.47 -4.61
CA ALA A 27 -25.90 -5.37 -5.16
C ALA A 27 -25.32 -4.47 -4.07
N ALA A 28 -26.11 -4.11 -3.05
CA ALA A 28 -25.65 -3.29 -1.93
C ALA A 28 -24.52 -3.97 -1.14
N GLN A 29 -24.65 -5.27 -0.86
CA GLN A 29 -23.60 -6.03 -0.18
C GLN A 29 -22.31 -6.08 -1.02
N THR A 30 -22.43 -6.35 -2.32
CA THR A 30 -21.26 -6.43 -3.21
C THR A 30 -20.54 -5.07 -3.31
N ILE A 31 -21.28 -3.95 -3.31
CA ILE A 31 -20.69 -2.60 -3.25
C ILE A 31 -19.94 -2.39 -1.94
N ALA A 32 -20.52 -2.79 -0.80
CA ALA A 32 -19.87 -2.67 0.50
C ALA A 32 -18.56 -3.45 0.54
N ASP A 33 -18.55 -4.69 0.09
CA ASP A 33 -17.35 -5.53 0.06
C ASP A 33 -16.24 -4.93 -0.84
N ALA A 34 -16.62 -4.40 -2.01
CA ALA A 34 -15.69 -3.72 -2.92
C ALA A 34 -15.13 -2.42 -2.32
N HIS A 35 -15.96 -1.68 -1.58
CA HIS A 35 -15.56 -0.47 -0.87
C HIS A 35 -14.57 -0.77 0.26
N ASP A 36 -14.85 -1.80 1.08
CA ASP A 36 -13.94 -2.22 2.17
C ASP A 36 -12.56 -2.64 1.62
N LEU A 37 -12.53 -3.29 0.46
CA LEU A 37 -11.27 -3.62 -0.21
C LEU A 37 -10.55 -2.35 -0.71
N ALA A 38 -11.27 -1.37 -1.25
CA ALA A 38 -10.69 -0.09 -1.65
C ALA A 38 -10.07 0.66 -0.46
N GLU A 39 -10.78 0.72 0.67
CA GLU A 39 -10.29 1.34 1.90
C GLU A 39 -9.04 0.62 2.44
N TYR A 40 -9.02 -0.71 2.39
CA TYR A 40 -7.83 -1.49 2.75
C TYR A 40 -6.61 -1.12 1.88
N VAL A 41 -6.79 -0.99 0.57
CA VAL A 41 -5.72 -0.61 -0.36
C VAL A 41 -5.24 0.81 -0.10
N GLU A 42 -6.16 1.75 0.10
CA GLU A 42 -5.84 3.14 0.43
C GLU A 42 -4.99 3.22 1.71
N ASN A 43 -5.42 2.55 2.78
CA ASN A 43 -4.70 2.53 4.04
C ASN A 43 -3.27 1.98 3.90
N ARG A 44 -3.06 0.96 3.06
CA ARG A 44 -1.71 0.46 2.73
C ARG A 44 -0.87 1.49 1.99
N CYS A 45 -1.46 2.21 1.03
CA CYS A 45 -0.77 3.28 0.31
C CYS A 45 -0.33 4.40 1.25
N VAL A 46 -1.25 4.90 2.08
CA VAL A 46 -0.97 5.95 3.08
C VAL A 46 0.16 5.52 4.02
N SER A 47 0.06 4.32 4.60
CA SER A 47 1.08 3.79 5.52
C SER A 47 2.46 3.61 4.85
N THR A 48 2.48 3.29 3.56
CA THR A 48 3.72 3.17 2.77
C THR A 48 4.34 4.54 2.48
N ILE A 49 3.51 5.53 2.14
CA ILE A 49 3.94 6.92 1.94
C ILE A 49 4.53 7.50 3.22
N ASP A 50 3.93 7.23 4.38
CA ASP A 50 4.46 7.68 5.67
C ASP A 50 5.83 7.08 6.00
N ALA A 51 6.04 5.80 5.67
CA ALA A 51 7.35 5.16 5.82
C ALA A 51 8.39 5.78 4.87
N LEU A 52 8.02 6.04 3.61
CA LEU A 52 8.87 6.71 2.63
C LEU A 52 9.25 8.13 3.09
N ASN A 53 8.31 8.90 3.62
CA ASN A 53 8.56 10.25 4.13
C ASN A 53 9.53 10.24 5.32
N ARG A 54 9.37 9.30 6.26
CA ARG A 54 10.32 9.13 7.38
C ARG A 54 11.70 8.70 6.92
N ALA A 55 11.77 7.77 5.98
CA ALA A 55 13.01 7.34 5.33
C ALA A 55 13.73 8.52 4.66
N LYS A 56 13.03 9.33 3.87
CA LYS A 56 13.56 10.54 3.24
C LYS A 56 14.04 11.56 4.28
N ALA A 57 13.26 11.79 5.32
CA ALA A 57 13.64 12.71 6.39
C ALA A 57 14.94 12.28 7.10
N ALA A 58 15.11 10.98 7.34
CA ALA A 58 16.33 10.44 7.92
C ALA A 58 17.53 10.55 6.96
N ALA A 59 17.33 10.27 5.67
CA ALA A 59 18.39 10.40 4.66
C ALA A 59 18.91 11.84 4.53
N VAL A 60 18.01 12.83 4.49
CA VAL A 60 18.38 14.24 4.33
C VAL A 60 18.84 14.88 5.64
N GLY A 61 18.28 14.43 6.77
CA GLY A 61 18.54 15.00 8.10
C GLY A 61 19.76 14.44 8.82
N GLY A 62 20.54 13.56 8.19
CA GLY A 62 21.71 12.93 8.82
C GLY A 62 21.34 11.92 9.91
N GLY A 63 20.32 11.10 9.67
CA GLY A 63 19.89 10.06 10.60
C GLY A 63 21.01 9.08 10.94
N THR A 64 21.02 8.59 12.17
CA THR A 64 22.03 7.61 12.63
C THR A 64 21.89 6.27 11.90
N SER A 65 22.98 5.50 11.80
CA SER A 65 22.96 4.18 11.16
C SER A 65 21.91 3.23 11.74
N TYR A 66 21.65 3.32 13.05
CA TYR A 66 20.58 2.56 13.72
C TYR A 66 19.18 2.98 13.24
N GLN A 67 18.91 4.29 13.14
CA GLN A 67 17.63 4.79 12.63
C GLN A 67 17.42 4.39 11.16
N ILE A 68 18.46 4.52 10.34
CA ILE A 68 18.43 4.11 8.93
C ILE A 68 18.16 2.61 8.80
N GLY A 69 18.83 1.77 9.60
CA GLY A 69 18.59 0.32 9.61
C GLY A 69 17.15 -0.05 9.96
N ARG A 70 16.58 0.58 11.00
CA ARG A 70 15.17 0.38 11.37
C ARG A 70 14.19 0.79 10.28
N LEU A 71 14.40 1.95 9.67
CA LEU A 71 13.55 2.45 8.58
C LEU A 71 13.69 1.58 7.32
N SER A 72 14.87 1.02 7.07
CA SER A 72 15.10 0.09 5.96
C SER A 72 14.31 -1.21 6.12
N HIS A 73 14.25 -1.76 7.34
CA HIS A 73 13.41 -2.92 7.64
C HIS A 73 11.93 -2.61 7.46
N GLU A 74 11.46 -1.49 8.01
CA GLU A 74 10.05 -1.09 7.89
C GLU A 74 9.63 -0.88 6.43
N LEU A 75 10.48 -0.21 5.65
CA LEU A 75 10.20 0.06 4.24
C LEU A 75 10.23 -1.22 3.39
N ALA A 76 11.15 -2.14 3.70
CA ALA A 76 11.24 -3.44 3.06
C ALA A 76 9.96 -4.26 3.23
N ASP A 77 9.42 -4.34 4.45
CA ASP A 77 8.17 -5.05 4.74
C ASP A 77 6.98 -4.45 3.99
N LYS A 78 6.87 -3.12 3.93
CA LYS A 78 5.74 -2.45 3.27
C LYS A 78 5.76 -2.59 1.75
N LEU A 79 6.96 -2.51 1.15
CA LEU A 79 7.13 -2.56 -0.31
C LEU A 79 7.35 -3.98 -0.85
N GLY A 80 7.57 -4.97 0.01
CA GLY A 80 7.90 -6.34 -0.41
C GLY A 80 9.25 -6.43 -1.12
N ILE A 81 10.23 -5.65 -0.66
CA ILE A 81 11.62 -5.64 -1.18
C ILE A 81 12.59 -6.10 -0.10
N THR A 82 13.84 -6.34 -0.44
CA THR A 82 14.85 -6.68 0.57
C THR A 82 15.23 -5.45 1.41
N THR A 83 15.60 -5.68 2.68
CA THR A 83 16.14 -4.63 3.54
C THR A 83 17.36 -3.96 2.92
N GLN A 84 18.21 -4.69 2.19
CA GLN A 84 19.37 -4.12 1.50
C GLN A 84 18.95 -3.16 0.38
N GLN A 85 17.92 -3.50 -0.41
CA GLN A 85 17.38 -2.60 -1.44
C GLN A 85 16.79 -1.33 -0.81
N ALA A 86 16.02 -1.47 0.27
CA ALA A 86 15.49 -0.33 1.02
C ALA A 86 16.61 0.55 1.60
N PHE A 87 17.62 -0.06 2.22
CA PHE A 87 18.78 0.64 2.77
C PHE A 87 19.54 1.42 1.70
N THR A 88 19.81 0.78 0.57
CA THR A 88 20.48 1.42 -0.58
C THR A 88 19.67 2.59 -1.11
N ALA A 89 18.34 2.46 -1.19
CA ALA A 89 17.46 3.54 -1.62
C ALA A 89 17.43 4.72 -0.65
N ILE A 90 17.53 4.47 0.67
CA ILE A 90 17.56 5.51 1.70
C ILE A 90 18.90 6.24 1.69
N THR A 91 20.00 5.51 1.60
CA THR A 91 21.36 6.06 1.72
C THR A 91 21.94 6.56 0.39
N GLY A 92 21.29 6.24 -0.74
CA GLY A 92 21.84 6.53 -2.06
C GLY A 92 22.98 5.59 -2.49
N GLY A 93 23.22 4.52 -1.73
CA GLY A 93 24.27 3.53 -2.02
C GLY A 93 25.69 3.95 -1.64
N THR A 94 25.86 5.06 -0.93
CA THR A 94 27.14 5.41 -0.30
C THR A 94 27.37 4.51 0.91
N ASN A 95 28.17 3.47 0.71
CA ASN A 95 28.82 2.73 1.80
C ASN A 95 30.03 3.56 2.26
N ASP A 96 29.88 4.33 3.34
CA ASP A 96 31.02 4.75 4.16
C ASP A 96 31.25 3.73 5.28
#